data_AF-A0A925D3Z3-F1
#
_entry.id   AF-A0A925D3Z3-F1
#
_cell.length_a   1.000
_cell.length_b   1.000
_cell.length_c   1.000
_cell.angle_alpha   90.00
_cell.angle_beta   90.00
_cell.angle_gamma   90.00
#
_symmetry.space_group_name_H-M   'P 1'
#
loop_
_entity.id
_entity.type
_entity.pdbx_description
1 polymer ?
#
loop_
_entity_poly.entity_id
_entity_poly.type
_entity_poly.pdbx_seq_one_letter_code
_entity_poly.pdbx_strand_id
1 'polypeptide(L)' 'MAKHFALALSLVWVLVLAAAASGGENWPGWRGPRGDGTSLDKEVPLRWDVPKGEGLLWKVPLAGSGHASPVIWNERIF' A
#
# COMPACT_ATOMS: atom_id res chain seq x y z
N MET A 1 -25.13 16.53 -27.77
CA MET A 1 -23.84 17.05 -27.24
C MET A 1 -23.78 17.01 -25.71
N ALA A 2 -24.70 17.62 -24.97
CA ALA A 2 -24.69 17.65 -23.49
C ALA A 2 -24.74 16.28 -22.78
N LYS A 3 -25.46 15.29 -23.34
CA LYS A 3 -25.59 13.94 -22.73
C LYS A 3 -24.29 13.14 -22.73
N HIS A 4 -23.50 13.24 -23.81
CA HIS A 4 -22.19 12.58 -23.90
C HIS A 4 -21.16 13.27 -23.00
N PHE A 5 -21.24 14.59 -22.85
CA PHE A 5 -20.40 15.35 -21.93
C PHE A 5 -20.67 14.99 -20.46
N ALA A 6 -21.94 14.91 -20.06
CA ALA A 6 -22.32 14.48 -18.72
C ALA A 6 -21.90 13.02 -18.43
N LEU A 7 -22.05 12.11 -19.39
CA LEU A 7 -21.61 10.72 -19.25
C LEU A 7 -20.09 10.60 -19.10
N ALA A 8 -19.33 11.36 -19.90
CA ALA A 8 -17.87 11.40 -19.81
C ALA A 8 -17.41 11.96 -18.45
N LEU A 9 -18.06 13.00 -17.94
CA LEU A 9 -17.75 13.57 -16.63
C LEU A 9 -18.02 12.57 -15.51
N SER A 10 -19.17 11.89 -15.53
CA SER A 10 -19.49 10.84 -14.56
C SER A 10 -18.49 9.68 -14.58
N LEU A 11 -18.03 9.27 -15.77
CA LEU A 11 -17.03 8.22 -15.91
C LEU A 11 -15.67 8.65 -15.31
N VAL A 12 -15.25 9.89 -15.55
CA VAL A 12 -14.03 10.45 -14.94
C VAL A 12 -14.13 10.44 -13.42
N TRP A 13 -15.28 10.85 -12.87
CA TRP A 13 -15.51 10.81 -11.42
C TRP A 13 -15.43 9.39 -10.83
N VAL A 14 -16.00 8.39 -11.50
CA VAL A 14 -15.91 6.99 -11.07
C VAL A 14 -14.46 6.50 -11.09
N LEU A 15 -13.68 6.85 -12.12
CA LEU A 15 -12.27 6.46 -12.22
C LEU A 15 -11.41 7.11 -11.12
N VAL A 16 -11.67 8.39 -10.79
CA VAL A 16 -10.98 9.08 -9.69
C VAL A 16 -11.27 8.44 -8.34
N LEU A 17 -12.53 8.08 -8.07
CA LEU A 17 -12.92 7.42 -6.83
C LEU A 17 -12.34 6.00 -6.71
N ALA A 18 -12.28 5.25 -7.83
CA ALA A 18 -11.68 3.93 -7.85
C ALA A 18 -10.18 3.96 -7.57
N ALA A 19 -9.45 4.96 -8.10
CA ALA A 19 -8.03 5.14 -7.82
C ALA A 19 -7.75 5.54 -6.36
N ALA A 20 -8.67 6.25 -5.70
CA ALA A 20 -8.53 6.60 -4.30
C ALA A 20 -8.76 5.40 -3.35
N ALA A 21 -9.39 4.33 -3.83
CA ALA A 21 -9.68 3.13 -3.06
C ALA A 21 -8.61 2.03 -3.18
N SER A 22 -7.61 2.20 -4.04
CA SER A 22 -6.55 1.20 -4.25
C SER A 22 -5.43 1.36 -3.21
N GLY A 23 -5.67 0.85 -2.00
CA GLY A 23 -4.64 0.73 -0.96
C GLY A 23 -4.65 -0.68 -0.37
N GLY A 24 -3.46 -1.17 -0.02
CA GLY A 24 -3.34 -2.36 0.84
C GLY A 24 -3.97 -2.12 2.21
N GLU A 25 -4.19 -3.20 2.97
CA GLU A 25 -4.74 -3.08 4.32
C GLU A 25 -3.78 -2.28 5.22
N ASN A 26 -4.33 -1.33 5.99
CA ASN A 26 -3.54 -0.60 6.97
C ASN A 26 -2.98 -1.54 8.05
N TRP A 27 -1.75 -1.28 8.47
CA TRP A 27 -1.04 -2.04 9.49
C TRP A 27 -0.71 -1.12 10.69
N PRO A 28 -1.64 -0.95 11.64
CA PRO A 28 -1.54 0.08 12.67
C PRO A 28 -0.50 -0.20 13.78
N GLY A 29 0.13 -1.37 13.81
CA GLY A 29 1.09 -1.71 14.85
C GLY A 29 1.53 -3.16 14.86
N TRP A 30 2.15 -3.60 15.95
CA TRP A 30 2.63 -4.97 16.10
C TRP A 30 1.49 -5.97 15.88
N ARG A 31 1.69 -6.93 14.97
CA ARG A 31 0.72 -7.95 14.54
C ARG A 31 -0.48 -7.43 13.75
N GLY A 32 -0.46 -6.18 13.34
CA GLY A 32 -1.38 -5.65 12.35
C GLY A 32 -2.81 -5.43 12.84
N PRO A 33 -3.76 -5.23 11.92
CA PRO A 33 -5.11 -4.74 12.24
C PRO A 33 -5.95 -5.72 13.04
N ARG A 34 -5.65 -7.02 12.94
CA ARG A 34 -6.31 -8.10 13.69
C ARG A 34 -5.53 -8.55 14.92
N GLY A 35 -4.29 -8.08 15.11
CA GLY A 35 -3.42 -8.54 16.19
C GLY A 35 -2.91 -9.98 16.04
N ASP A 36 -3.10 -10.62 14.89
CA ASP A 36 -2.72 -12.01 14.62
C ASP A 36 -1.47 -12.17 13.74
N GLY A 37 -0.95 -11.08 13.16
CA GLY A 37 0.22 -11.10 12.30
C GLY A 37 -0.02 -11.63 10.88
N THR A 38 -1.27 -11.70 10.43
CA THR A 38 -1.63 -12.15 9.09
C THR A 38 -1.93 -10.99 8.14
N SER A 39 -1.64 -11.14 6.85
CA SER A 39 -2.09 -10.22 5.79
C SER A 39 -3.14 -10.92 4.92
N LEU A 40 -4.07 -10.15 4.34
CA LEU A 40 -5.04 -10.63 3.35
C LEU A 40 -4.51 -10.60 1.91
N ASP A 41 -3.32 -10.00 1.70
CA ASP A 41 -2.70 -9.91 0.38
C ASP A 41 -2.32 -11.28 -0.16
N LYS A 42 -2.73 -11.54 -1.40
CA LYS A 42 -2.49 -12.82 -2.09
C LYS A 42 -1.31 -12.77 -3.06
N GLU A 43 -0.96 -11.56 -3.51
CA GLU A 43 0.07 -11.31 -4.51
C GLU A 43 1.31 -10.74 -3.84
N VAL A 44 2.05 -11.60 -3.13
CA VAL A 44 3.27 -11.21 -2.41
C VAL A 44 4.51 -11.87 -3.04
N PRO A 45 5.67 -11.19 -3.06
CA PRO A 45 6.89 -11.78 -3.58
C PRO A 45 7.33 -12.96 -2.71
N LEU A 46 7.48 -14.14 -3.33
CA LEU A 46 7.91 -15.36 -2.64
C LEU A 46 9.44 -15.51 -2.58
N ARG A 47 10.18 -14.69 -3.31
CA ARG A 47 11.65 -14.68 -3.36
C ARG A 47 12.15 -13.26 -3.17
N TRP A 48 13.17 -13.11 -2.32
CA TRP A 48 13.80 -11.84 -2.01
C TRP A 48 15.28 -12.08 -1.62
N ASP A 49 16.17 -11.18 -2.06
CA ASP A 49 17.59 -11.18 -1.72
C ASP A 49 18.05 -9.72 -1.57
N VAL A 50 18.10 -9.21 -0.32
CA VAL A 50 18.45 -7.80 -0.04
C VAL A 50 19.88 -7.46 -0.45
N PRO A 51 20.91 -8.30 -0.18
CA PRO A 51 22.26 -8.06 -0.66
C PRO A 51 22.37 -7.93 -2.19
N LYS A 52 21.64 -8.76 -2.95
CA LYS A 52 21.64 -8.72 -4.43
C LYS A 52 20.64 -7.74 -5.02
N GLY A 53 19.69 -7.24 -4.23
CA GLY A 53 18.62 -6.35 -4.69
C GLY A 53 17.45 -7.05 -5.37
N GLU A 54 17.31 -8.37 -5.23
CA GLU A 54 16.19 -9.10 -5.83
C GLU A 54 14.92 -8.97 -4.97
N GLY A 55 13.79 -8.64 -5.60
CA GLY A 55 12.52 -8.47 -4.89
C GLY A 55 12.47 -7.26 -3.95
N LEU A 56 13.39 -6.31 -4.10
CA LEU A 56 13.49 -5.10 -3.29
C LEU A 56 13.10 -3.85 -4.11
N LEU A 57 12.06 -3.13 -3.67
CA LEU A 57 11.64 -1.88 -4.33
C LEU A 57 12.52 -0.69 -3.93
N TRP A 58 12.83 -0.56 -2.65
CA TRP A 58 13.63 0.53 -2.11
C TRP A 58 14.21 0.16 -0.75
N LYS A 59 15.22 0.91 -0.32
CA LYS A 59 15.78 0.85 1.03
C LYS A 59 16.21 2.26 1.46
N VAL A 60 16.15 2.53 2.75
CA VAL A 60 16.57 3.82 3.33
C VAL A 60 17.40 3.55 4.59
N PRO A 61 18.52 4.26 4.80
CA PRO A 61 19.25 4.17 6.07
C PRO A 61 18.40 4.76 7.20
N LEU A 62 18.30 4.04 8.32
CA LEU A 62 17.69 4.53 9.56
C LEU A 62 18.77 5.07 10.49
N ALA A 63 18.46 6.19 11.17
CA ALA A 63 19.35 6.75 12.18
C ALA A 63 19.23 5.95 13.49
N GLY A 64 20.35 5.52 14.04
CA GLY A 64 20.39 4.75 15.30
C GLY A 64 19.86 3.33 15.17
N SER A 65 19.47 2.75 16.31
CA SER A 65 18.91 1.40 16.39
C SER A 65 17.43 1.48 16.80
N GLY A 66 16.56 0.92 15.97
CA GLY A 66 15.12 0.85 16.22
C GLY A 66 14.68 -0.55 16.65
N HIS A 67 13.74 -0.62 17.58
CA HIS A 67 13.05 -1.86 17.98
C HIS A 67 11.55 -1.82 17.70
N ALA A 68 11.05 -0.73 17.13
CA ALA A 68 9.64 -0.57 16.79
C ALA A 68 9.26 -1.43 15.58
N SER A 69 8.01 -1.91 15.57
CA SER A 69 7.40 -2.43 14.35
C SER A 69 6.94 -1.27 13.49
N PRO A 70 7.13 -1.31 12.15
CA PRO A 70 6.65 -0.26 11.27
C PRO A 70 5.12 -0.19 11.32
N VAL A 71 4.60 1.04 11.22
CA VAL A 71 3.17 1.29 11.00
C VAL A 71 2.95 1.66 9.54
N ILE A 72 2.03 0.98 8.87
CA ILE A 72 1.63 1.28 7.50
C ILE A 72 0.24 1.88 7.53
N TRP A 73 0.10 3.09 6.97
CA TRP A 73 -1.20 3.74 6.84
C TRP A 73 -1.31 4.42 5.49
N ASN A 74 -2.21 3.92 4.64
CA ASN A 74 -2.30 4.25 3.22
C ASN A 74 -0.91 4.11 2.56
N GLU A 75 -0.44 5.14 1.86
CA GLU A 75 0.86 5.13 1.17
C GLU A 75 2.03 5.63 2.02
N ARG A 76 1.95 5.47 3.35
CA ARG A 76 2.99 5.96 4.29
C ARG A 76 3.42 4.89 5.27
N ILE A 77 4.69 4.96 5.65
CA ILE A 77 5.34 4.11 6.66
C ILE A 77 5.86 5.02 7.77
N PHE A 78 5.60 4.65 9.01
CA PHE A 78 6.02 5.33 10.24
C PHE A 78 6.85 4.39 11.12
#